data_AF-A0A661Y4H6-F1
#
_entry.id   AF-A0A661Y4H6-F1
#
_cell.length_a   1.000
_cell.length_b   1.000
_cell.length_c   1.000
_cell.angle_alpha   90.00
_cell.angle_beta   90.00
_cell.angle_gamma   90.00
#
_symmetry.space_group_name_H-M   'P 1'
#
loop_
_entity.id
_entity.type
_entity.pdbx_description
1 polymer ?
#
loop_
_entity_poly.entity_id
_entity_poly.type
_entity_poly.pdbx_seq_one_letter_code
_entity_poly.pdbx_strand_id
1 'polypeptide(L)'
;MAASIEGDESVNPANTHTYSITEMEGFMYHWLVMGGEITSGLGTETIDIKWGETMAGLIQVVIETDQGCVSDTAHLSIAINTVGIEGRSGHEIGIYPNPVQNILHISSSDRIHFSLTDLAGTTLMTTSDNQIDLSSLKEGIYIAVIRSNDRITTQKIIKQ
;
A
#
# COMPACT_ATOMS: atom_id res chain seq x y z
N MET A 1 12.45 36.91 -2.69
CA MET A 1 12.35 36.14 -3.94
C MET A 1 12.12 34.71 -3.51
N ALA A 2 10.98 34.11 -3.82
CA ALA A 2 10.69 32.73 -3.39
C ALA A 2 11.51 31.79 -4.27
N ALA A 3 12.22 30.83 -3.66
CA ALA A 3 12.89 29.78 -4.41
C ALA A 3 11.84 28.84 -5.02
N SER A 4 12.07 28.39 -6.26
CA SER A 4 11.27 27.36 -6.94
C SER A 4 12.14 26.11 -7.09
N ILE A 5 11.59 24.95 -6.73
CA ILE A 5 12.22 23.65 -6.97
C ILE A 5 11.73 23.17 -8.34
N GLU A 6 12.67 22.91 -9.24
CA GLU A 6 12.42 22.42 -10.58
C GLU A 6 12.74 20.92 -10.66
N GLY A 7 11.89 20.14 -11.33
CA GLY A 7 12.05 18.71 -11.52
C GLY A 7 10.74 18.00 -11.81
N ASP A 8 10.77 16.67 -11.84
CA ASP A 8 9.58 15.86 -12.13
C ASP A 8 8.60 15.87 -10.95
N GLU A 9 7.37 16.36 -11.16
CA GLU A 9 6.27 16.27 -10.19
C GLU A 9 5.62 14.88 -10.15
N SER A 10 5.95 14.02 -11.13
CA SER A 10 5.43 12.66 -11.23
C SER A 10 6.54 11.69 -11.63
N VAL A 11 6.78 10.68 -10.79
CA VAL A 11 7.97 9.81 -10.88
C VAL A 11 7.60 8.35 -10.76
N ASN A 12 8.50 7.47 -11.21
CA ASN A 12 8.39 6.03 -11.00
C ASN A 12 9.22 5.63 -9.78
N PRO A 13 8.75 4.67 -8.95
CA PRO A 13 9.52 4.21 -7.79
C PRO A 13 10.83 3.54 -8.24
N ALA A 14 11.81 3.51 -7.32
CA ALA A 14 13.15 2.94 -7.46
C ALA A 14 14.06 3.59 -8.51
N ASN A 15 13.57 4.54 -9.30
CA ASN A 15 14.38 5.35 -10.20
C ASN A 15 14.88 6.60 -9.48
N THR A 16 16.03 7.09 -9.97
CA THR A 16 16.61 8.35 -9.52
C THR A 16 16.12 9.49 -10.41
N HIS A 17 15.69 10.57 -9.77
CA HIS A 17 15.26 11.81 -10.42
C HIS A 17 16.04 12.99 -9.85
N THR A 18 16.36 13.95 -10.71
CA THR A 18 17.14 15.14 -10.35
C THR A 18 16.22 16.32 -10.12
N TYR A 19 16.47 17.06 -9.03
CA TYR A 19 15.75 18.27 -8.66
C TYR A 19 16.75 19.41 -8.44
N SER A 20 16.40 20.61 -8.87
CA SER A 20 17.29 21.77 -8.76
C SER A 20 16.55 23.06 -8.41
N ILE A 21 17.31 24.04 -7.94
CA ILE A 21 16.86 25.42 -7.80
C ILE A 21 17.59 26.26 -8.85
N THR A 22 16.94 27.32 -9.35
CA THR A 22 17.61 28.29 -10.23
C THR A 22 18.89 28.79 -9.56
N GLU A 23 20.02 28.63 -10.26
CA GLU A 23 21.38 28.80 -9.74
C GLU A 23 21.54 30.13 -8.98
N MET A 24 21.84 30.00 -7.69
CA MET A 24 22.22 31.11 -6.83
C MET A 24 23.56 30.74 -6.18
N GLU A 25 24.65 31.22 -6.79
CA GLU A 25 26.02 30.96 -6.31
C GLU A 25 26.24 31.49 -4.89
N GLY A 26 27.06 30.78 -4.11
CA GLY A 26 27.49 31.21 -2.77
C GLY A 26 26.47 30.98 -1.65
N PHE A 27 25.50 30.10 -1.84
CA PHE A 27 24.53 29.71 -0.80
C PHE A 27 24.61 28.23 -0.45
N MET A 28 24.21 27.90 0.78
CA MET A 28 24.08 26.54 1.29
C MET A 28 22.62 26.09 1.25
N TYR A 29 22.38 24.87 0.79
CA TYR A 29 21.03 24.33 0.59
C TYR A 29 20.74 23.18 1.56
N HIS A 30 19.74 23.35 2.42
CA HIS A 30 19.30 22.34 3.37
C HIS A 30 18.05 21.63 2.85
N TRP A 31 18.23 20.43 2.31
CA TRP A 31 17.18 19.62 1.72
C TRP A 31 16.56 18.65 2.73
N LEU A 32 15.23 18.52 2.69
CA LEU A 32 14.48 17.50 3.39
C LEU A 32 13.57 16.77 2.40
N VAL A 33 13.64 15.43 2.39
CA VAL A 33 12.87 14.59 1.48
C VAL A 33 12.07 13.56 2.27
N MET A 34 10.78 13.43 1.95
CA MET A 34 9.90 12.37 2.46
C MET A 34 9.44 11.49 1.29
N GLY A 35 9.43 10.16 1.47
CA GLY A 35 9.06 9.19 0.43
C GLY A 35 10.20 8.78 -0.51
N GLY A 36 11.40 9.34 -0.33
CA GLY A 36 12.60 9.02 -1.10
C GLY A 36 13.88 9.26 -0.29
N GLU A 37 15.01 8.88 -0.87
CA GLU A 37 16.35 9.05 -0.30
C GLU A 37 17.19 9.94 -1.23
N ILE A 38 17.87 10.93 -0.66
CA ILE A 38 18.84 11.75 -1.40
C ILE A 38 20.09 10.90 -1.64
N THR A 39 20.44 10.69 -2.90
CA THR A 39 21.58 9.87 -3.34
C THR A 39 22.81 10.69 -3.72
N SER A 40 22.65 11.97 -4.08
CA SER A 40 23.74 12.87 -4.44
C SER A 40 23.34 14.35 -4.23
N GLY A 41 24.32 15.26 -4.17
CA GLY A 41 24.08 16.72 -4.20
C GLY A 41 23.67 17.37 -2.87
N LEU A 42 23.86 16.69 -1.73
CA LEU A 42 23.51 17.27 -0.44
C LEU A 42 24.33 18.55 -0.19
N GLY A 43 23.64 19.65 0.15
CA GLY A 43 24.25 20.96 0.37
C GLY A 43 24.37 21.83 -0.88
N THR A 44 24.09 21.29 -2.08
CA THR A 44 24.17 22.02 -3.36
C THR A 44 22.78 22.39 -3.88
N GLU A 45 22.75 23.24 -4.91
CA GLU A 45 21.53 23.72 -5.59
C GLU A 45 20.79 22.62 -6.37
N THR A 46 21.46 21.48 -6.60
CA THR A 46 20.93 20.30 -7.28
C THR A 46 21.08 19.06 -6.40
N ILE A 47 20.04 18.21 -6.35
CA ILE A 47 20.04 16.92 -5.66
C ILE A 47 19.47 15.81 -6.55
N ASP A 48 19.98 14.60 -6.35
CA ASP A 48 19.39 13.38 -6.93
C ASP A 48 18.64 12.60 -5.87
N ILE A 49 17.35 12.34 -6.09
CA ILE A 49 16.50 11.58 -5.19
C ILE A 49 16.13 10.24 -5.83
N LYS A 50 16.37 9.16 -5.11
CA LYS A 50 15.79 7.85 -5.43
C LYS A 50 14.47 7.68 -4.67
N TRP A 51 13.37 7.60 -5.41
CA TRP A 51 12.03 7.49 -4.82
C TRP A 51 11.72 6.06 -4.35
N GLY A 52 11.04 5.93 -3.21
CA GLY A 52 10.57 4.65 -2.67
C GLY A 52 9.21 4.22 -3.23
N GLU A 53 8.65 3.16 -2.67
CA GLU A 53 7.33 2.61 -3.06
C GLU A 53 6.14 3.28 -2.35
N THR A 54 6.30 4.52 -1.89
CA THR A 54 5.22 5.29 -1.26
C THR A 54 4.32 5.93 -2.32
N MET A 55 3.05 6.21 -2.00
CA MET A 55 2.12 6.83 -2.96
C MET A 55 2.34 8.34 -3.21
N ALA A 56 3.14 8.99 -2.36
CA ALA A 56 3.45 10.41 -2.46
C ALA A 56 4.82 10.71 -1.85
N GLY A 57 5.50 11.71 -2.40
CA GLY A 57 6.74 12.27 -1.87
C GLY A 57 6.61 13.77 -1.61
N LEU A 58 7.49 14.30 -0.76
CA LEU A 58 7.62 15.75 -0.54
C LEU A 58 9.10 16.12 -0.52
N ILE A 59 9.44 17.19 -1.25
CA ILE A 59 10.73 17.85 -1.18
C ILE A 59 10.53 19.19 -0.48
N GLN A 60 11.40 19.52 0.46
CA GLN A 60 11.51 20.84 1.06
C GLN A 60 12.95 21.32 1.02
N VAL A 61 13.14 22.63 0.87
CA VAL A 61 14.46 23.24 0.89
C VAL A 61 14.42 24.61 1.55
N VAL A 62 15.45 24.88 2.35
CA VAL A 62 15.75 26.23 2.85
C VAL A 62 17.17 26.60 2.42
N ILE A 63 17.34 27.86 2.06
CA ILE A 63 18.61 28.41 1.56
C ILE A 63 19.22 29.25 2.66
N GLU A 64 20.49 29.03 2.95
CA GLU A 64 21.27 29.77 3.93
C GLU A 64 22.41 30.53 3.24
N THR A 65 22.54 31.83 3.55
CA THR A 65 23.64 32.65 3.03
C THR A 65 24.89 32.51 3.90
N ASP A 66 26.05 32.87 3.37
CA ASP A 66 27.31 32.95 4.15
C ASP A 66 27.23 33.89 5.38
N GLN A 67 26.22 34.76 5.43
CA GLN A 67 25.95 35.65 6.56
C GLN A 67 24.94 35.07 7.57
N GLY A 68 24.50 33.82 7.39
CA GLY A 68 23.56 33.10 8.26
C GLY A 68 22.09 33.47 8.09
N CYS A 69 21.72 34.15 6.99
CA CYS A 69 20.31 34.44 6.71
C CYS A 69 19.64 33.19 6.10
N VAL A 70 18.49 32.79 6.64
CA VAL A 70 17.70 31.65 6.14
C VAL A 70 16.50 32.15 5.34
N SER A 71 16.25 31.56 4.17
CA SER A 71 15.10 31.87 3.32
C SER A 71 13.79 31.28 3.83
N ASP A 72 12.67 31.67 3.21
CA ASP A 72 11.43 30.89 3.30
C ASP A 72 11.63 29.46 2.76
N THR A 73 10.85 28.51 3.26
CA THR A 73 10.89 27.11 2.80
C THR A 73 10.16 26.95 1.48
N ALA A 74 10.88 26.53 0.44
CA ALA A 74 10.26 26.05 -0.80
C ALA A 74 9.89 24.58 -0.66
N HIS A 75 8.79 24.17 -1.31
CA HIS A 75 8.29 22.81 -1.25
C HIS A 75 7.77 22.35 -2.61
N LEU A 76 7.95 21.06 -2.91
CA LEU A 76 7.44 20.41 -4.11
C LEU A 76 6.81 19.07 -3.73
N SER A 77 5.55 18.89 -4.10
CA SER A 77 4.82 17.63 -3.88
C SER A 77 5.00 16.72 -5.08
N ILE A 78 5.28 15.43 -4.83
CA ILE A 78 5.62 14.47 -5.86
C ILE A 78 4.60 13.33 -5.86
N ALA A 79 3.97 13.10 -7.01
CA ALA A 79 3.14 11.92 -7.25
C ALA A 79 4.05 10.76 -7.64
N ILE A 80 4.11 9.73 -6.80
CA ILE A 80 4.90 8.53 -7.11
C ILE A 80 3.95 7.51 -7.72
N ASN A 81 4.13 7.25 -9.02
CA ASN A 81 3.36 6.29 -9.78
C ASN A 81 3.81 4.88 -9.43
N THR A 82 3.46 4.45 -8.22
CA THR A 82 3.65 3.06 -7.85
C THR A 82 2.82 2.22 -8.80
N VAL A 83 3.42 1.21 -9.41
CA VAL A 83 2.65 0.08 -9.95
C VAL A 83 2.14 -0.66 -8.72
N GLY A 84 1.07 -0.13 -8.14
CA GLY A 84 0.47 -0.75 -6.98
C GLY A 84 0.17 -2.19 -7.35
N ILE A 85 0.61 -3.13 -6.53
CA ILE A 85 -0.26 -4.26 -6.27
C ILE A 85 -1.51 -3.59 -5.73
N GLU A 86 -2.49 -3.38 -6.60
CA GLU A 86 -3.76 -2.80 -6.21
C GLU A 86 -4.17 -3.51 -4.93
N GLY A 87 -4.37 -2.77 -3.84
CA GLY A 87 -5.35 -3.20 -2.87
C GLY A 87 -6.65 -3.27 -3.66
N ARG A 88 -6.92 -4.43 -4.29
CA ARG A 88 -8.02 -4.68 -5.24
C ARG A 88 -9.34 -4.43 -4.53
N SER A 89 -9.73 -3.17 -4.49
CA SER A 89 -10.98 -2.69 -3.95
C SER A 89 -12.04 -3.02 -4.99
N GLY A 90 -12.77 -4.13 -4.79
CA GLY A 90 -13.85 -4.55 -5.69
C GLY A 90 -14.29 -6.01 -5.62
N HIS A 91 -13.53 -6.91 -4.98
CA HIS A 91 -13.88 -8.34 -4.93
C HIS A 91 -13.61 -8.93 -3.53
N GLU A 92 -14.14 -8.30 -2.48
CA GLU A 92 -13.94 -8.77 -1.11
C GLU A 92 -14.88 -9.94 -0.80
N ILE A 93 -14.31 -11.08 -0.38
CA ILE A 93 -15.09 -12.24 0.08
C ILE A 93 -15.39 -12.02 1.56
N GLY A 94 -16.64 -11.73 1.88
CA GLY A 94 -17.13 -11.61 3.25
C GLY A 94 -17.68 -12.95 3.76
N ILE A 95 -17.38 -13.33 5.00
CA ILE A 95 -17.86 -14.57 5.60
C ILE A 95 -18.50 -14.25 6.96
N TYR A 96 -19.76 -14.64 7.15
CA TYR A 96 -20.49 -14.38 8.39
C TYR A 96 -21.62 -15.40 8.63
N PRO A 97 -22.05 -15.57 9.89
CA PRO A 97 -21.39 -15.11 11.10
C PRO A 97 -20.16 -15.99 11.43
N ASN A 98 -19.17 -15.41 12.11
CA ASN A 98 -18.11 -16.17 12.77
C ASN A 98 -18.03 -15.68 14.22
N PRO A 99 -18.44 -16.45 15.24
CA PRO A 99 -18.88 -17.85 15.23
C PRO A 99 -20.21 -18.14 14.50
N VAL A 100 -20.37 -19.37 13.99
CA VAL A 100 -21.57 -19.84 13.28
C VAL A 100 -22.30 -20.93 14.06
N GLN A 101 -23.64 -20.88 14.07
CA GLN A 101 -24.46 -21.92 14.68
C GLN A 101 -24.96 -22.94 13.65
N ASN A 102 -25.67 -22.50 12.62
CA ASN A 102 -26.26 -23.41 11.63
C ASN A 102 -25.83 -23.07 10.22
N ILE A 103 -26.07 -21.84 9.78
CA ILE A 103 -25.85 -21.43 8.39
C ILE A 103 -24.73 -20.40 8.32
N LEU A 104 -23.75 -20.66 7.47
CA LEU A 104 -22.69 -19.73 7.10
C LEU A 104 -23.03 -19.07 5.77
N HIS A 105 -22.91 -17.74 5.72
CA HIS A 105 -23.11 -16.93 4.53
C HIS A 105 -21.78 -16.45 3.98
N ILE A 106 -21.66 -16.51 2.64
CA ILE A 106 -20.51 -15.99 1.90
C ILE A 106 -20.99 -14.89 0.96
N SER A 107 -20.50 -13.68 1.20
CA SER A 107 -20.71 -12.52 0.32
C SER A 107 -19.57 -12.47 -0.69
N SER A 108 -19.89 -12.68 -1.97
CA SER A 108 -18.96 -12.58 -3.09
C SER A 108 -19.69 -12.06 -4.32
N SER A 109 -19.05 -11.18 -5.09
CA SER A 109 -19.52 -10.73 -6.41
C SER A 109 -19.28 -11.76 -7.51
N ASP A 110 -18.40 -12.73 -7.25
CA ASP A 110 -17.96 -13.77 -8.17
C ASP A 110 -18.49 -15.15 -7.77
N ARG A 111 -18.46 -16.10 -8.72
CA ARG A 111 -18.70 -17.52 -8.45
C ARG A 111 -17.60 -18.09 -7.57
N ILE A 112 -18.01 -18.76 -6.49
CA ILE A 112 -17.08 -19.32 -5.51
C ILE A 112 -16.99 -20.85 -5.60
N HIS A 113 -15.90 -21.38 -5.07
CA HIS A 113 -15.74 -22.77 -4.71
C HIS A 113 -15.25 -22.84 -3.26
N PHE A 114 -16.15 -23.25 -2.38
CA PHE A 114 -15.93 -23.42 -0.95
C PHE A 114 -15.51 -24.86 -0.64
N SER A 115 -14.56 -25.01 0.26
CA SER A 115 -14.12 -26.27 0.86
C SER A 115 -13.96 -26.08 2.36
N LEU A 116 -14.55 -26.96 3.16
CA LEU A 116 -14.37 -26.98 4.61
C LEU A 116 -13.54 -28.19 5.02
N THR A 117 -12.54 -27.99 5.86
CA THR A 117 -11.71 -29.05 6.43
C THR A 117 -11.72 -29.02 7.95
N ASP A 118 -11.44 -30.18 8.56
CA ASP A 118 -11.06 -30.24 9.96
C ASP A 118 -9.63 -29.72 10.20
N LEU A 119 -9.18 -29.73 11.47
CA LEU A 119 -7.81 -29.33 11.84
C LEU A 119 -6.72 -30.29 11.35
N ALA A 120 -7.07 -31.52 10.98
CA ALA A 120 -6.15 -32.49 10.39
C ALA A 120 -6.02 -32.32 8.86
N GLY A 121 -6.79 -31.40 8.26
CA GLY A 121 -6.79 -31.13 6.83
C GLY A 121 -7.73 -32.05 6.02
N THR A 122 -8.56 -32.84 6.69
CA THR A 122 -9.55 -33.70 6.02
C THR A 122 -10.70 -32.85 5.50
N THR A 123 -10.97 -32.91 4.19
CA THR A 123 -12.13 -32.23 3.60
C THR A 123 -13.43 -32.88 4.05
N LEU A 124 -14.28 -32.09 4.71
CA LEU A 124 -15.59 -32.51 5.20
C LEU A 124 -16.69 -32.24 4.18
N MET A 125 -16.58 -31.13 3.45
CA MET A 125 -17.54 -30.77 2.40
C MET A 125 -16.97 -29.76 1.41
N THR A 126 -17.56 -29.72 0.24
CA THR A 126 -17.33 -28.69 -0.79
C THR A 126 -18.65 -28.23 -1.38
N THR A 127 -18.76 -26.96 -1.73
CA THR A 127 -19.92 -26.40 -2.44
C THR A 127 -19.53 -25.16 -3.24
N SER A 128 -20.36 -24.74 -4.18
CA SER A 128 -20.29 -23.43 -4.84
C SER A 128 -21.41 -22.49 -4.41
N ASP A 129 -22.20 -22.89 -3.41
CA ASP A 129 -23.28 -22.09 -2.85
C ASP A 129 -22.77 -21.01 -1.89
N ASN A 130 -23.48 -19.88 -1.87
CA ASN A 130 -23.19 -18.76 -0.97
C ASN A 130 -23.83 -18.91 0.43
N GLN A 131 -24.62 -19.98 0.65
CA GLN A 131 -25.19 -20.32 1.94
C GLN A 131 -24.88 -21.79 2.24
N ILE A 132 -24.22 -22.05 3.36
CA ILE A 132 -23.67 -23.35 3.70
C ILE A 132 -24.28 -23.80 5.02
N ASP A 133 -24.98 -24.93 4.98
CA ASP A 133 -25.53 -25.55 6.17
C ASP A 133 -24.46 -26.39 6.89
N LEU A 134 -24.13 -25.95 8.10
CA LEU A 134 -23.16 -26.56 9.02
C LEU A 134 -23.84 -27.17 10.24
N SER A 135 -25.18 -27.27 10.27
CA SER A 135 -25.95 -27.80 11.41
C SER A 135 -25.61 -29.25 11.76
N SER A 136 -25.17 -30.04 10.78
CA SER A 136 -24.77 -31.44 10.97
C SER A 136 -23.38 -31.61 11.59
N LEU A 137 -22.58 -30.53 11.65
CA LEU A 137 -21.23 -30.56 12.20
C LEU A 137 -21.25 -30.33 13.72
N LYS A 138 -20.31 -30.99 14.39
CA LYS A 138 -20.09 -30.81 15.83
C LYS A 138 -19.53 -29.41 16.12
N GLU A 139 -19.74 -28.94 17.34
CA GLU A 139 -19.05 -27.75 17.84
C GLU A 139 -17.53 -27.93 17.77
N GLY A 140 -16.82 -26.91 17.29
CA GLY A 140 -15.39 -27.02 17.05
C GLY A 140 -14.83 -25.97 16.09
N ILE A 141 -13.55 -26.12 15.79
CA ILE A 141 -12.81 -25.24 14.87
C ILE A 141 -12.62 -25.96 13.54
N TYR A 142 -12.91 -25.24 12.46
CA TYR A 142 -12.77 -25.70 11.09
C TYR A 142 -12.02 -24.67 10.25
N ILE A 143 -11.43 -25.13 9.15
CA ILE A 143 -10.75 -24.26 8.18
C ILE A 143 -11.57 -24.25 6.89
N ALA A 144 -12.08 -23.08 6.53
CA ALA A 144 -12.75 -22.86 5.26
C ALA A 144 -11.76 -22.28 4.25
N VAL A 145 -11.73 -22.87 3.06
CA VAL A 145 -10.98 -22.38 1.90
C VAL A 145 -11.99 -22.00 0.82
N ILE A 146 -11.95 -20.75 0.37
CA ILE A 146 -12.82 -20.22 -0.66
C ILE A 146 -11.96 -19.82 -1.84
N ARG A 147 -12.29 -20.35 -3.02
CA ARG A 147 -11.66 -19.96 -4.28
C ARG A 147 -12.65 -19.17 -5.12
N SER A 148 -12.19 -18.07 -5.68
CA SER A 148 -12.98 -17.23 -6.60
C SER A 148 -12.06 -16.67 -7.67
N ASN A 149 -12.29 -17.03 -8.94
CA ASN A 149 -11.39 -16.69 -10.05
C ASN A 149 -9.92 -17.02 -9.67
N ASP A 150 -9.05 -16.01 -9.58
CA ASP A 150 -7.63 -16.15 -9.20
C ASP A 150 -7.35 -15.96 -7.69
N ARG A 151 -8.38 -15.82 -6.85
CA ARG A 151 -8.25 -15.58 -5.41
C ARG A 151 -8.51 -16.85 -4.62
N ILE A 152 -7.67 -17.10 -3.62
CA ILE A 152 -7.89 -18.11 -2.60
C ILE A 152 -7.87 -17.40 -1.24
N THR A 153 -8.95 -17.55 -0.48
CA THR A 153 -9.09 -17.02 0.87
C THR A 153 -9.27 -18.17 1.84
N THR A 154 -8.53 -18.15 2.95
CA THR A 154 -8.64 -19.14 4.02
C THR A 154 -9.16 -18.46 5.28
N GLN A 155 -10.22 -19.00 5.88
CA GLN A 155 -10.87 -18.46 7.06
C GLN A 155 -11.03 -19.55 8.12
N LYS A 156 -10.68 -19.23 9.38
CA LYS A 156 -11.03 -20.07 10.52
C LYS A 156 -12.52 -19.88 10.85
N ILE A 157 -13.27 -20.98 10.86
CA ILE A 157 -14.69 -21.03 11.24
C ILE A 157 -14.81 -21.64 12.63
N ILE A 158 -15.56 -20.97 13.50
CA ILE A 158 -15.87 -21.46 14.85
C ILE A 158 -17.34 -21.90 14.85
N LYS A 159 -17.60 -23.20 14.98
CA LYS A 159 -18.94 -23.77 15.09
C LYS A 159 -19.34 -23.86 16.56
N GLN A 160 -20.48 -23.30 16.90
CA GLN A 160 -21.12 -23.35 18.23
C GLN A 160 -22.52 -23.97 18.15
#